data_AF-A0A358Y747-F1
#
_entry.id   AF-A0A358Y747-F1
#
_cell.length_a   1.000
_cell.length_b   1.000
_cell.length_c   1.000
_cell.angle_alpha   90.00
_cell.angle_beta   90.00
_cell.angle_gamma   90.00
#
_symmetry.space_group_name_H-M   'P 1'
#
loop_
_entity.id
_entity.type
_entity.pdbx_description
1 polymer ?
#
loop_
_entity_poly.entity_id
_entity_poly.type
_entity_poly.pdbx_seq_one_letter_code
_entity_poly.pdbx_strand_id
1 'polypeptide(L)'
;MKKIISLVLFTLIISSVEAQLIISSNTTWSTNQTLTQPVKVNQGATLTINPGITISVLFIDNNSDLIGDVVIDVKGSLIVNGDACNKVQFKPFQTTTNKQYWTGINLDTTSTNNSINGAVISYAKNGIIVENSNLLANGVEINNCKTNGILTFGSSSILNLNNCTISNCDEEGAKISNSTNCQLKHFKSKNNGTTGLMLNSTTITINNSVFYNNSKSGIFTLGSTININNSISRKNIRMGICLNNSSFTGNYLDIDSNSVDGVFIGGSSTLNLQNSSISRNTGFGMETSEYIFNSDFGNISITGNNPVVIVNGSNFKNNHNTSVIIPSTDILNMQPSSAYMIGNSWSGPTCGVNSNGCNVAGLLAFDDACNNQSLSPNPIGAWHTYTTLHIPFGFFV
;
A
#
# COMPACT_ATOMS: atom_id res chain seq x y z
N MET A 1 -78.49 14.56 19.04
CA MET A 1 -77.61 13.37 18.94
C MET A 1 -76.46 13.72 18.00
N LYS A 2 -75.22 13.73 18.54
CA LYS A 2 -73.99 14.17 17.85
C LYS A 2 -73.55 13.11 16.82
N LYS A 3 -73.40 13.47 15.55
CA LYS A 3 -72.73 12.64 14.54
C LYS A 3 -71.23 12.94 14.59
N ILE A 4 -70.44 11.99 15.07
CA ILE A 4 -68.98 12.03 15.04
C ILE A 4 -68.56 11.58 13.63
N ILE A 5 -67.97 12.50 12.86
CA ILE A 5 -67.28 12.19 11.61
C ILE A 5 -65.88 11.71 12.02
N SER A 6 -65.63 10.41 11.89
CA SER A 6 -64.30 9.83 12.07
C SER A 6 -63.51 10.05 10.79
N LEU A 7 -62.53 10.96 10.84
CA LEU A 7 -61.58 11.21 9.78
C LEU A 7 -60.45 10.17 9.92
N VAL A 8 -60.47 9.12 9.10
CA VAL A 8 -59.39 8.14 9.03
C VAL A 8 -58.24 8.77 8.24
N LEU A 9 -57.19 9.21 8.95
CA LEU A 9 -55.95 9.70 8.38
C LEU A 9 -55.11 8.49 7.92
N PHE A 10 -55.12 8.20 6.62
CA PHE A 10 -54.30 7.14 6.04
C PHE A 10 -52.90 7.70 5.79
N THR A 11 -51.97 7.50 6.72
CA THR A 11 -50.55 7.78 6.50
C THR A 11 -49.98 6.79 5.50
N LEU A 12 -49.83 7.24 4.25
CA LEU A 12 -49.10 6.53 3.20
C LEU A 12 -47.61 6.56 3.56
N ILE A 13 -47.07 5.44 4.07
CA ILE A 13 -45.62 5.27 4.22
C ILE A 13 -45.07 5.00 2.82
N ILE A 14 -44.66 6.05 2.12
CA ILE A 14 -43.89 5.91 0.88
C ILE A 14 -42.47 5.57 1.31
N SER A 15 -42.14 4.27 1.37
CA SER A 15 -40.75 3.85 1.38
C SER A 15 -40.13 4.33 0.07
N SER A 16 -39.28 5.36 0.13
CA SER A 16 -38.55 5.84 -1.04
C SER A 16 -37.55 4.77 -1.45
N VAL A 17 -37.95 3.92 -2.39
CA VAL A 17 -37.01 3.11 -3.14
C VAL A 17 -36.14 4.11 -3.91
N GLU A 18 -34.87 4.20 -3.54
CA GLU A 18 -33.91 5.00 -4.30
C GLU A 18 -33.94 4.54 -5.75
N ALA A 19 -34.17 5.47 -6.68
CA ALA A 19 -34.15 5.15 -8.10
C ALA A 19 -32.75 4.59 -8.45
N GLN A 20 -32.71 3.47 -9.17
CA GLN A 20 -31.47 2.81 -9.58
C GLN A 20 -31.58 2.40 -11.04
N LEU A 21 -30.50 2.60 -11.82
CA LEU A 21 -30.41 2.10 -13.18
C LEU A 21 -29.99 0.63 -13.13
N ILE A 22 -30.90 -0.27 -13.49
CA ILE A 22 -30.67 -1.71 -13.42
C ILE A 22 -30.26 -2.24 -14.80
N ILE A 23 -29.08 -2.85 -14.88
CA ILE A 23 -28.60 -3.62 -16.03
C ILE A 23 -28.90 -5.10 -15.75
N SER A 24 -30.01 -5.60 -16.30
CA SER A 24 -30.49 -6.97 -16.09
C SER A 24 -30.09 -7.95 -17.19
N SER A 25 -29.55 -7.45 -18.30
CA SER A 25 -29.01 -8.22 -19.42
C SER A 25 -27.76 -7.54 -19.97
N ASN A 26 -27.00 -8.27 -20.80
CA ASN A 26 -25.78 -7.73 -21.41
C ASN A 26 -26.07 -6.42 -22.14
N THR A 27 -25.44 -5.35 -21.68
CA THR A 27 -25.70 -3.99 -22.15
C THR A 27 -24.38 -3.34 -22.51
N THR A 28 -24.38 -2.63 -23.65
CA THR A 28 -23.22 -1.85 -24.09
C THR A 28 -23.56 -0.36 -24.06
N TRP A 29 -22.71 0.42 -23.41
CA TRP A 29 -22.72 1.87 -23.50
C TRP A 29 -21.78 2.31 -24.63
N SER A 30 -22.40 2.79 -25.72
CA SER A 30 -21.72 3.28 -26.93
C SER A 30 -21.72 4.81 -27.04
N THR A 31 -22.30 5.50 -26.06
CA THR A 31 -22.37 6.97 -26.00
C THR A 31 -22.08 7.43 -24.58
N ASN A 32 -21.72 8.72 -24.43
CA ASN A 32 -21.52 9.33 -23.12
C ASN A 32 -22.75 9.16 -22.24
N GLN A 33 -22.52 8.87 -20.96
CA GLN A 33 -23.58 8.70 -19.97
C GLN A 33 -23.50 9.80 -18.91
N THR A 34 -24.65 10.21 -18.41
CA THR A 34 -24.74 11.02 -17.18
C THR A 34 -25.44 10.19 -16.12
N LEU A 35 -24.75 9.92 -15.02
CA LEU A 35 -25.31 9.15 -13.91
C LEU A 35 -25.95 10.11 -12.90
N THR A 36 -27.27 10.06 -12.82
CA THR A 36 -28.09 10.80 -11.84
C THR A 36 -28.65 9.89 -10.75
N GLN A 37 -28.18 8.64 -10.71
CA GLN A 37 -28.60 7.62 -9.76
C GLN A 37 -27.58 6.48 -9.76
N PRO A 38 -27.55 5.64 -8.71
CA PRO A 38 -26.77 4.42 -8.70
C PRO A 38 -27.05 3.53 -9.92
N VAL A 39 -26.02 2.80 -10.36
CA VAL A 39 -26.11 1.80 -11.42
C VAL A 39 -25.89 0.44 -10.79
N LYS A 40 -26.76 -0.53 -11.08
CA LYS A 40 -26.61 -1.91 -10.64
C LYS A 40 -26.51 -2.85 -11.82
N VAL A 41 -25.40 -3.56 -11.92
CA VAL A 41 -25.22 -4.65 -12.87
C VAL A 41 -25.57 -5.94 -12.17
N ASN A 42 -26.73 -6.52 -12.52
CA ASN A 42 -27.20 -7.74 -11.87
C ASN A 42 -26.28 -8.93 -12.19
N GLN A 43 -26.29 -9.92 -11.30
CA GLN A 43 -25.62 -11.19 -11.54
C GLN A 43 -26.08 -11.81 -12.87
N GLY A 44 -25.12 -12.32 -13.65
CA GLY A 44 -25.38 -12.86 -14.99
C GLY A 44 -25.47 -11.82 -16.12
N ALA A 45 -25.55 -10.52 -15.80
CA ALA A 45 -25.47 -9.45 -16.78
C ALA A 45 -24.03 -8.91 -16.89
N THR A 46 -23.69 -8.40 -18.07
CA THR A 46 -22.44 -7.68 -18.31
C THR A 46 -22.73 -6.25 -18.73
N LEU A 47 -22.08 -5.29 -18.09
CA LEU A 47 -22.00 -3.92 -18.58
C LEU A 47 -20.69 -3.73 -19.34
N THR A 48 -20.79 -3.46 -20.63
CA THR A 48 -19.65 -3.12 -21.50
C THR A 48 -19.65 -1.62 -21.79
N ILE A 49 -18.51 -0.96 -21.62
CA ILE A 49 -18.33 0.45 -21.94
C ILE A 49 -17.30 0.57 -23.06
N ASN A 50 -17.71 1.16 -24.18
CA ASN A 50 -16.85 1.31 -25.36
C ASN A 50 -15.71 2.31 -25.13
N PRO A 51 -14.64 2.26 -25.94
CA PRO A 51 -13.54 3.22 -25.86
C PRO A 51 -14.02 4.67 -26.01
N GLY A 52 -13.32 5.60 -25.36
CA GLY A 52 -13.56 7.05 -25.47
C GLY A 52 -14.82 7.57 -24.77
N ILE A 53 -15.63 6.70 -24.16
CA ILE A 53 -16.86 7.10 -23.48
C ILE A 53 -16.57 7.86 -22.20
N THR A 54 -17.29 8.97 -22.00
CA THR A 54 -17.32 9.72 -20.74
C THR A 54 -18.57 9.36 -19.95
N ILE A 55 -18.36 8.97 -18.70
CA ILE A 55 -19.37 8.76 -17.66
C ILE A 55 -19.27 9.92 -16.68
N SER A 56 -20.17 10.88 -16.83
CA SER A 56 -20.28 12.05 -15.96
C SER A 56 -21.20 11.75 -14.79
N VAL A 57 -20.70 11.85 -13.56
CA VAL A 57 -21.46 11.49 -12.36
C VAL A 57 -21.99 12.76 -11.70
N LEU A 58 -23.28 12.84 -11.38
CA LEU A 58 -23.85 13.95 -10.62
C LEU A 58 -23.57 13.76 -9.12
N PHE A 59 -23.30 14.85 -8.39
CA PHE A 59 -23.23 14.79 -6.93
C PHE A 59 -24.65 14.72 -6.40
N ILE A 60 -24.96 13.62 -5.72
CA ILE A 60 -26.24 13.38 -5.06
C ILE A 60 -25.89 12.89 -3.67
N ASP A 61 -26.41 13.57 -2.66
CA ASP A 61 -26.20 13.28 -1.25
C ASP A 61 -27.57 13.36 -0.58
N ASN A 62 -28.28 12.23 -0.60
CA ASN A 62 -29.65 12.12 -0.10
C ASN A 62 -29.67 12.00 1.43
N ASN A 63 -28.60 11.49 2.04
CA ASN A 63 -28.50 11.27 3.48
C ASN A 63 -27.83 12.45 4.23
N SER A 64 -27.34 13.46 3.49
CA SER A 64 -26.68 14.67 3.99
C SER A 64 -25.38 14.40 4.79
N ASP A 65 -24.63 13.36 4.42
CA ASP A 65 -23.34 13.03 5.03
C ASP A 65 -22.12 13.65 4.29
N LEU A 66 -22.38 14.45 3.26
CA LEU A 66 -21.41 15.10 2.37
C LEU A 66 -20.64 14.15 1.45
N ILE A 67 -21.12 12.93 1.27
CA ILE A 67 -20.60 11.90 0.36
C ILE A 67 -21.58 11.73 -0.80
N GLY A 68 -21.06 11.61 -2.02
CA GLY A 68 -21.90 11.31 -3.17
C GLY A 68 -22.38 9.85 -3.17
N ASP A 69 -23.69 9.65 -3.19
CA ASP A 69 -24.39 8.36 -3.14
C ASP A 69 -24.37 7.58 -4.46
N VAL A 70 -23.98 8.23 -5.58
CA VAL A 70 -23.90 7.54 -6.86
C VAL A 70 -22.76 6.53 -6.85
N VAL A 71 -23.10 5.27 -7.13
CA VAL A 71 -22.17 4.13 -7.21
C VAL A 71 -22.45 3.31 -8.47
N ILE A 72 -21.43 2.71 -9.06
CA ILE A 72 -21.61 1.61 -10.02
C ILE A 72 -21.40 0.30 -9.26
N ASP A 73 -22.50 -0.33 -8.86
CA ASP A 73 -22.53 -1.59 -8.12
C ASP A 73 -22.61 -2.78 -9.08
N VAL A 74 -21.57 -3.60 -9.12
CA VAL A 74 -21.43 -4.69 -10.07
C VAL A 74 -21.55 -6.01 -9.34
N LYS A 75 -22.62 -6.76 -9.61
CA LYS A 75 -22.83 -8.16 -9.17
C LYS A 75 -22.65 -9.17 -10.31
N GLY A 76 -22.71 -8.69 -11.56
CA GLY A 76 -22.40 -9.43 -12.77
C GLY A 76 -20.95 -9.22 -13.22
N SER A 77 -20.77 -8.64 -14.41
CA SER A 77 -19.45 -8.33 -14.96
C SER A 77 -19.37 -6.87 -15.42
N LEU A 78 -18.21 -6.24 -15.21
CA LEU A 78 -17.88 -4.94 -15.80
C LEU A 78 -16.74 -5.07 -16.81
N ILE A 79 -16.97 -4.64 -18.04
CA ILE A 79 -15.96 -4.59 -19.10
C ILE A 79 -15.81 -3.14 -19.57
N VAL A 80 -14.66 -2.53 -19.31
CA VAL A 80 -14.32 -1.18 -19.80
C VAL A 80 -13.24 -1.32 -20.87
N ASN A 81 -13.57 -0.94 -22.10
CA ASN A 81 -12.73 -1.14 -23.28
C ASN A 81 -12.03 0.15 -23.71
N GLY A 82 -11.45 0.90 -22.77
CA GLY A 82 -10.59 2.03 -23.10
C GLY A 82 -9.22 1.60 -23.61
N ASP A 83 -8.54 2.51 -24.30
CA ASP A 83 -7.16 2.35 -24.73
C ASP A 83 -6.33 3.61 -24.46
N ALA A 84 -5.05 3.61 -24.83
CA ALA A 84 -4.15 4.75 -24.57
C ALA A 84 -4.57 6.06 -25.27
N CYS A 85 -5.25 5.95 -26.42
CA CYS A 85 -5.74 7.07 -27.24
C CYS A 85 -7.18 7.45 -26.89
N ASN A 86 -8.01 6.46 -26.57
CA ASN A 86 -9.45 6.60 -26.33
C ASN A 86 -9.80 6.09 -24.93
N LYS A 87 -9.30 6.79 -23.91
CA LYS A 87 -9.58 6.42 -22.53
C LYS A 87 -11.07 6.60 -22.19
N VAL A 88 -11.62 5.67 -21.40
CA VAL A 88 -12.93 5.85 -20.77
C VAL A 88 -12.76 6.74 -19.53
N GLN A 89 -13.64 7.73 -19.35
CA GLN A 89 -13.53 8.69 -18.24
C GLN A 89 -14.70 8.54 -17.27
N PHE A 90 -14.43 8.26 -16.01
CA PHE A 90 -15.37 8.37 -14.89
C PHE A 90 -15.01 9.62 -14.09
N LYS A 91 -15.86 10.65 -14.16
CA LYS A 91 -15.56 11.96 -13.58
C LYS A 91 -16.80 12.68 -13.08
N PRO A 92 -16.65 13.66 -12.17
CA PRO A 92 -17.72 14.58 -11.80
C PRO A 92 -18.36 15.25 -13.02
N PHE A 93 -19.68 15.46 -12.98
CA PHE A 93 -20.43 16.20 -13.98
C PHE A 93 -20.01 17.67 -14.05
N GLN A 94 -19.56 18.24 -12.92
CA GLN A 94 -19.04 19.60 -12.82
C GLN A 94 -17.63 19.59 -12.23
N THR A 95 -16.81 20.57 -12.61
CA THR A 95 -15.50 20.77 -11.99
C THR A 95 -15.64 20.95 -10.48
N THR A 96 -14.83 20.25 -9.71
CA THR A 96 -14.93 20.20 -8.26
C THR A 96 -13.56 19.89 -7.65
N THR A 97 -13.41 20.22 -6.37
CA THR A 97 -12.33 19.73 -5.51
C THR A 97 -12.81 18.68 -4.50
N ASN A 98 -14.10 18.35 -4.51
CA ASN A 98 -14.68 17.35 -3.63
C ASN A 98 -14.20 15.95 -4.05
N LYS A 99 -13.31 15.34 -3.27
CA LYS A 99 -12.75 14.01 -3.53
C LYS A 99 -13.68 12.84 -3.15
N GLN A 100 -14.89 13.12 -2.68
CA GLN A 100 -15.96 12.15 -2.42
C GLN A 100 -17.22 12.55 -3.19
N TYR A 101 -17.05 13.04 -4.42
CA TYR A 101 -18.15 13.51 -5.27
C TYR A 101 -19.13 12.39 -5.66
N TRP A 102 -18.67 11.15 -5.58
CA TRP A 102 -19.46 9.93 -5.77
C TRP A 102 -18.76 8.79 -5.04
N THR A 103 -19.43 7.66 -4.90
CA THR A 103 -18.92 6.57 -4.06
C THR A 103 -17.77 5.83 -4.73
N GLY A 104 -17.88 5.53 -6.02
CA GLY A 104 -16.90 4.77 -6.80
C GLY A 104 -17.50 3.61 -7.59
N ILE A 105 -16.62 2.71 -8.04
CA ILE A 105 -17.01 1.44 -8.67
C ILE A 105 -16.90 0.34 -7.62
N ASN A 106 -17.99 -0.38 -7.36
CA ASN A 106 -18.02 -1.51 -6.45
C ASN A 106 -18.11 -2.83 -7.23
N LEU A 107 -17.10 -3.68 -7.08
CA LEU A 107 -17.10 -5.05 -7.58
C LEU A 107 -17.47 -5.96 -6.40
N ASP A 108 -18.74 -6.33 -6.34
CA ASP A 108 -19.34 -7.13 -5.26
C ASP A 108 -18.80 -8.58 -5.30
N THR A 109 -18.97 -9.29 -4.18
CA THR A 109 -18.67 -10.71 -3.97
C THR A 109 -19.12 -11.66 -5.07
N THR A 110 -20.21 -11.33 -5.77
CA THR A 110 -20.78 -12.15 -6.84
C THR A 110 -20.24 -11.81 -8.22
N SER A 111 -19.54 -10.68 -8.35
CA SER A 111 -19.05 -10.23 -9.64
C SER A 111 -17.85 -11.04 -10.11
N THR A 112 -17.78 -11.27 -11.42
CA THR A 112 -16.74 -12.06 -12.06
C THR A 112 -16.34 -11.44 -13.39
N ASN A 113 -15.19 -11.84 -13.94
CA ASN A 113 -14.73 -11.42 -15.27
C ASN A 113 -14.60 -9.89 -15.43
N ASN A 114 -14.36 -9.17 -14.34
CA ASN A 114 -14.20 -7.72 -14.38
C ASN A 114 -12.87 -7.33 -15.04
N SER A 115 -12.96 -6.52 -16.09
CA SER A 115 -11.82 -6.06 -16.89
C SER A 115 -11.94 -4.56 -17.15
N ILE A 116 -10.93 -3.79 -16.74
CA ILE A 116 -10.91 -2.34 -16.92
C ILE A 116 -9.63 -1.95 -17.65
N ASN A 117 -9.78 -1.57 -18.92
CA ASN A 117 -8.67 -1.14 -19.77
C ASN A 117 -8.79 0.36 -20.07
N GLY A 118 -7.67 1.07 -20.03
CA GLY A 118 -7.55 2.47 -20.46
C GLY A 118 -8.61 3.38 -19.85
N ALA A 119 -8.76 3.37 -18.52
CA ALA A 119 -9.77 4.19 -17.83
C ALA A 119 -9.12 5.28 -16.98
N VAL A 120 -9.81 6.41 -16.83
CA VAL A 120 -9.50 7.44 -15.82
C VAL A 120 -10.68 7.49 -14.85
N ILE A 121 -10.42 7.26 -13.57
CA ILE A 121 -11.41 7.32 -12.49
C ILE A 121 -10.99 8.43 -11.54
N SER A 122 -11.89 9.38 -11.26
CA SER A 122 -11.53 10.56 -10.48
C SER A 122 -12.61 11.01 -9.51
N TYR A 123 -12.18 11.62 -8.38
CA TYR A 123 -13.05 12.27 -7.39
C TYR A 123 -14.10 11.36 -6.73
N ALA A 124 -13.86 10.05 -6.73
CA ALA A 124 -14.65 9.06 -6.01
C ALA A 124 -14.16 8.94 -4.56
N LYS A 125 -15.05 8.59 -3.62
CA LYS A 125 -14.64 8.27 -2.24
C LYS A 125 -13.55 7.21 -2.24
N ASN A 126 -13.87 6.04 -2.82
CA ASN A 126 -12.87 5.06 -3.23
C ASN A 126 -12.93 4.91 -4.75
N GLY A 127 -11.80 4.83 -5.44
CA GLY A 127 -11.81 4.67 -6.90
C GLY A 127 -12.48 3.36 -7.34
N ILE A 128 -11.91 2.24 -6.89
CA ILE A 128 -12.47 0.90 -7.10
C ILE A 128 -12.46 0.13 -5.79
N ILE A 129 -13.60 -0.45 -5.44
CA ILE A 129 -13.78 -1.38 -4.32
C ILE A 129 -13.89 -2.79 -4.90
N VAL A 130 -13.12 -3.74 -4.36
CA VAL A 130 -13.12 -5.14 -4.79
C VAL A 130 -13.39 -6.05 -3.59
N GLU A 131 -14.60 -6.58 -3.49
CA GLU A 131 -15.02 -7.44 -2.39
C GLU A 131 -15.11 -8.90 -2.85
N ASN A 132 -14.24 -9.78 -2.34
CA ASN A 132 -14.18 -11.21 -2.73
C ASN A 132 -14.31 -11.49 -4.25
N SER A 133 -13.76 -10.59 -5.07
CA SER A 133 -13.91 -10.62 -6.52
C SER A 133 -12.56 -10.47 -7.22
N ASN A 134 -12.57 -10.52 -8.56
CA ASN A 134 -11.41 -10.30 -9.39
C ASN A 134 -11.44 -8.91 -10.04
N LEU A 135 -10.25 -8.34 -10.24
CA LEU A 135 -10.04 -7.16 -11.07
C LEU A 135 -8.83 -7.38 -11.97
N LEU A 136 -9.07 -7.38 -13.28
CA LEU A 136 -8.01 -7.22 -14.28
C LEU A 136 -8.01 -5.77 -14.75
N ALA A 137 -6.94 -5.03 -14.47
CA ALA A 137 -6.82 -3.63 -14.85
C ALA A 137 -5.56 -3.38 -15.68
N ASN A 138 -5.68 -2.68 -16.80
CA ASN A 138 -4.55 -2.30 -17.63
C ASN A 138 -4.62 -0.83 -18.07
N GLY A 139 -3.57 -0.06 -17.78
CA GLY A 139 -3.50 1.35 -18.18
C GLY A 139 -4.56 2.23 -17.49
N VAL A 140 -4.95 1.87 -16.26
CA VAL A 140 -5.95 2.60 -15.47
C VAL A 140 -5.29 3.68 -14.63
N GLU A 141 -5.88 4.87 -14.63
CA GLU A 141 -5.49 6.00 -13.81
C GLU A 141 -6.59 6.32 -12.80
N ILE A 142 -6.26 6.24 -11.50
CA ILE A 142 -7.17 6.59 -10.42
C ILE A 142 -6.59 7.78 -9.67
N ASN A 143 -7.38 8.83 -9.49
CA ASN A 143 -6.87 10.05 -8.86
C ASN A 143 -7.89 10.82 -8.05
N ASN A 144 -7.38 11.61 -7.10
CA ASN A 144 -8.19 12.53 -6.30
C ASN A 144 -9.30 11.80 -5.53
N CYS A 145 -9.03 10.61 -4.98
CA CYS A 145 -9.99 9.91 -4.15
C CYS A 145 -9.96 10.40 -2.70
N LYS A 146 -11.10 10.38 -2.01
CA LYS A 146 -11.18 10.81 -0.61
C LYS A 146 -10.44 9.86 0.30
N THR A 147 -10.57 8.56 0.07
CA THR A 147 -9.92 7.54 0.86
C THR A 147 -8.90 6.84 -0.03
N ASN A 148 -9.29 5.72 -0.66
CA ASN A 148 -8.37 4.84 -1.37
C ASN A 148 -8.55 4.95 -2.89
N GLY A 149 -7.47 4.81 -3.65
CA GLY A 149 -7.61 4.58 -5.09
C GLY A 149 -8.20 3.20 -5.37
N ILE A 150 -7.62 2.16 -4.77
CA ILE A 150 -8.15 0.79 -4.78
C ILE A 150 -8.26 0.29 -3.35
N LEU A 151 -9.41 -0.29 -3.01
CA LEU A 151 -9.68 -0.90 -1.72
C LEU A 151 -10.19 -2.32 -1.92
N THR A 152 -9.58 -3.30 -1.25
CA THR A 152 -10.14 -4.65 -1.21
C THR A 152 -10.80 -4.96 0.13
N PHE A 153 -11.90 -5.70 0.07
CA PHE A 153 -12.62 -6.24 1.20
C PHE A 153 -12.80 -7.75 1.05
N GLY A 154 -13.13 -8.40 2.18
CA GLY A 154 -13.33 -9.84 2.24
C GLY A 154 -12.04 -10.60 2.51
N SER A 155 -11.98 -11.85 2.02
CA SER A 155 -10.93 -12.84 2.29
C SER A 155 -10.34 -13.51 1.05
N SER A 156 -10.76 -13.12 -0.17
CA SER A 156 -10.32 -13.82 -1.39
C SER A 156 -10.28 -12.97 -2.66
N SER A 157 -10.07 -11.66 -2.58
CA SER A 157 -9.94 -10.82 -3.78
C SER A 157 -8.66 -11.14 -4.57
N ILE A 158 -8.72 -11.02 -5.90
CA ILE A 158 -7.58 -11.24 -6.82
C ILE A 158 -7.42 -10.03 -7.74
N LEU A 159 -6.26 -9.38 -7.66
CA LEU A 159 -5.97 -8.17 -8.43
C LEU A 159 -4.80 -8.42 -9.39
N ASN A 160 -5.00 -8.13 -10.68
CA ASN A 160 -3.94 -8.08 -11.67
C ASN A 160 -3.92 -6.69 -12.28
N LEU A 161 -2.99 -5.85 -11.82
CA LEU A 161 -2.87 -4.45 -12.22
C LEU A 161 -1.62 -4.25 -13.05
N ASN A 162 -1.80 -3.90 -14.32
CA ASN A 162 -0.73 -3.61 -15.26
C ASN A 162 -0.75 -2.14 -15.70
N ASN A 163 0.39 -1.46 -15.70
CA ASN A 163 0.50 -0.05 -16.11
C ASN A 163 -0.52 0.89 -15.43
N CYS A 164 -0.92 0.57 -14.20
CA CYS A 164 -1.90 1.37 -13.47
C CYS A 164 -1.22 2.44 -12.63
N THR A 165 -1.80 3.64 -12.57
CA THR A 165 -1.32 4.75 -11.75
C THR A 165 -2.39 5.19 -10.77
N ILE A 166 -2.05 5.26 -9.49
CA ILE A 166 -2.90 5.84 -8.45
C ILE A 166 -2.20 7.06 -7.86
N SER A 167 -2.94 8.17 -7.72
CA SER A 167 -2.34 9.38 -7.17
C SER A 167 -3.29 10.37 -6.51
N ASN A 168 -2.74 11.18 -5.60
CA ASN A 168 -3.45 12.28 -4.96
C ASN A 168 -4.71 11.84 -4.19
N CYS A 169 -4.75 10.60 -3.68
CA CYS A 169 -5.79 10.17 -2.76
C CYS A 169 -5.48 10.72 -1.35
N ASP A 170 -6.47 11.04 -0.51
CA ASP A 170 -6.16 11.56 0.84
C ASP A 170 -5.71 10.45 1.80
N GLU A 171 -6.00 9.18 1.52
CA GLU A 171 -5.46 8.03 2.27
C GLU A 171 -4.50 7.20 1.39
N GLU A 172 -4.70 5.89 1.29
CA GLU A 172 -3.77 5.01 0.60
C GLU A 172 -3.95 5.07 -0.93
N GLY A 173 -2.87 4.82 -1.67
CA GLY A 173 -3.02 4.56 -3.11
C GLY A 173 -3.79 3.26 -3.34
N ALA A 174 -3.25 2.15 -2.88
CA ALA A 174 -3.96 0.87 -2.86
C ALA A 174 -3.87 0.24 -1.47
N LYS A 175 -5.02 -0.16 -0.93
CA LYS A 175 -5.15 -0.94 0.30
C LYS A 175 -5.70 -2.33 -0.05
N ILE A 176 -4.82 -3.32 0.02
CA ILE A 176 -5.12 -4.70 -0.34
C ILE A 176 -5.06 -5.55 0.92
N SER A 177 -6.21 -6.08 1.31
CA SER A 177 -6.40 -6.91 2.50
C SER A 177 -6.86 -8.33 2.11
N ASN A 178 -6.36 -9.33 2.84
CA ASN A 178 -6.76 -10.74 2.76
C ASN A 178 -6.88 -11.26 1.32
N SER A 179 -5.90 -10.93 0.47
CA SER A 179 -5.95 -11.22 -0.96
C SER A 179 -4.80 -12.15 -1.34
N THR A 180 -5.02 -13.03 -2.30
CA THR A 180 -3.98 -13.97 -2.77
C THR A 180 -3.83 -13.87 -4.28
N ASN A 181 -2.70 -14.37 -4.80
CA ASN A 181 -2.40 -14.36 -6.24
C ASN A 181 -2.48 -12.98 -6.89
N CYS A 182 -2.25 -11.91 -6.12
CA CYS A 182 -2.25 -10.55 -6.64
C CYS A 182 -0.95 -10.25 -7.39
N GLN A 183 -1.04 -9.49 -8.47
CA GLN A 183 0.08 -9.09 -9.30
C GLN A 183 0.01 -7.60 -9.64
N LEU A 184 1.11 -6.89 -9.41
CA LEU A 184 1.32 -5.52 -9.84
C LEU A 184 2.49 -5.48 -10.82
N LYS A 185 2.27 -4.94 -12.02
CA LYS A 185 3.31 -4.76 -13.04
C LYS A 185 3.27 -3.34 -13.55
N HIS A 186 4.40 -2.64 -13.55
CA HIS A 186 4.47 -1.23 -13.96
C HIS A 186 3.49 -0.33 -13.19
N PHE A 187 3.18 -0.71 -11.95
CA PHE A 187 2.26 0.00 -11.09
C PHE A 187 2.92 1.23 -10.49
N LYS A 188 2.18 2.33 -10.40
CA LYS A 188 2.66 3.57 -9.79
C LYS A 188 1.69 4.05 -8.73
N SER A 189 2.17 4.26 -7.52
CA SER A 189 1.41 4.91 -6.45
C SER A 189 2.17 6.12 -5.93
N LYS A 190 1.59 7.31 -6.11
CA LYS A 190 2.30 8.57 -5.84
C LYS A 190 1.44 9.67 -5.22
N ASN A 191 2.06 10.52 -4.39
CA ASN A 191 1.42 11.70 -3.82
C ASN A 191 0.14 11.39 -3.02
N ASN A 192 0.05 10.22 -2.40
CA ASN A 192 -1.10 9.89 -1.57
C ASN A 192 -0.91 10.39 -0.13
N GLY A 193 -2.00 10.68 0.57
CA GLY A 193 -2.00 11.26 1.90
C GLY A 193 -1.60 10.29 3.00
N THR A 194 -1.53 8.99 2.72
CA THR A 194 -0.90 8.01 3.61
C THR A 194 0.13 7.14 2.86
N THR A 195 -0.10 5.84 2.74
CA THR A 195 0.83 4.86 2.18
C THR A 195 0.60 4.69 0.67
N GLY A 196 1.67 4.50 -0.10
CA GLY A 196 1.54 4.15 -1.51
C GLY A 196 0.79 2.82 -1.72
N LEU A 197 1.25 1.76 -1.05
CA LEU A 197 0.64 0.44 -1.05
C LEU A 197 0.59 -0.13 0.37
N MET A 198 -0.61 -0.30 0.90
CA MET A 198 -0.86 -0.98 2.17
C MET A 198 -1.30 -2.42 1.91
N LEU A 199 -0.61 -3.38 2.51
CA LEU A 199 -0.90 -4.81 2.43
C LEU A 199 -1.24 -5.35 3.82
N ASN A 200 -2.36 -6.05 3.92
CA ASN A 200 -2.75 -6.76 5.13
C ASN A 200 -3.10 -8.21 4.79
N SER A 201 -2.43 -9.19 5.42
CA SER A 201 -2.66 -10.62 5.19
C SER A 201 -2.73 -11.00 3.70
N THR A 202 -1.82 -10.45 2.90
CA THR A 202 -1.90 -10.53 1.43
C THR A 202 -0.67 -11.22 0.83
N THR A 203 -0.87 -12.04 -0.20
CA THR A 203 0.19 -12.60 -1.03
C THR A 203 0.22 -11.92 -2.39
N ILE A 204 1.34 -11.25 -2.70
CA ILE A 204 1.45 -10.40 -3.90
C ILE A 204 2.83 -10.46 -4.55
N THR A 205 2.83 -10.38 -5.89
CA THR A 205 4.05 -10.17 -6.69
C THR A 205 4.04 -8.77 -7.30
N ILE A 206 5.14 -8.03 -7.18
CA ILE A 206 5.28 -6.65 -7.64
C ILE A 206 6.50 -6.55 -8.57
N ASN A 207 6.32 -6.03 -9.78
CA ASN A 207 7.41 -5.86 -10.74
C ASN A 207 7.40 -4.47 -11.36
N ASN A 208 8.58 -3.90 -11.58
CA ASN A 208 8.75 -2.66 -12.36
C ASN A 208 7.92 -1.48 -11.81
N SER A 209 7.68 -1.43 -10.50
CA SER A 209 6.69 -0.54 -9.89
C SER A 209 7.34 0.59 -9.10
N VAL A 210 6.60 1.68 -8.89
CA VAL A 210 7.11 2.91 -8.27
C VAL A 210 6.18 3.39 -7.17
N PHE A 211 6.71 3.58 -5.98
CA PHE A 211 6.03 4.14 -4.81
C PHE A 211 6.73 5.43 -4.41
N TYR A 212 6.11 6.57 -4.71
CA TYR A 212 6.82 7.86 -4.71
C TYR A 212 6.07 8.98 -3.99
N ASN A 213 6.77 9.70 -3.11
CA ASN A 213 6.25 10.93 -2.49
C ASN A 213 4.89 10.74 -1.80
N ASN A 214 4.70 9.60 -1.15
CA ASN A 214 3.53 9.38 -0.30
C ASN A 214 3.80 9.99 1.09
N SER A 215 2.75 10.48 1.73
CA SER A 215 2.89 11.23 2.99
C SER A 215 3.17 10.34 4.21
N LYS A 216 3.11 9.01 4.03
CA LYS A 216 3.68 8.02 4.94
C LYS A 216 4.69 7.13 4.22
N SER A 217 4.52 5.81 4.24
CA SER A 217 5.48 4.88 3.65
C SER A 217 5.18 4.60 2.17
N GLY A 218 6.20 4.17 1.41
CA GLY A 218 5.98 3.71 0.04
C GLY A 218 5.19 2.41 0.01
N ILE A 219 5.65 1.42 0.78
CA ILE A 219 4.98 0.14 1.00
C ILE A 219 4.90 -0.12 2.51
N PHE A 220 3.72 -0.49 2.99
CA PHE A 220 3.49 -0.89 4.38
C PHE A 220 2.81 -2.26 4.40
N THR A 221 3.28 -3.18 5.24
CA THR A 221 2.75 -4.54 5.29
C THR A 221 2.43 -4.98 6.71
N LEU A 222 1.35 -5.77 6.84
CA LEU A 222 0.94 -6.49 8.03
C LEU A 222 0.65 -7.94 7.63
N GLY A 223 1.36 -8.91 8.22
CA GLY A 223 1.04 -10.34 8.00
C GLY A 223 1.11 -10.81 6.55
N SER A 224 1.89 -10.16 5.68
CA SER A 224 1.81 -10.35 4.23
C SER A 224 3.03 -11.10 3.66
N THR A 225 2.86 -11.71 2.49
CA THR A 225 3.94 -12.35 1.73
C THR A 225 4.17 -11.61 0.41
N ILE A 226 5.37 -11.08 0.22
CA ILE A 226 5.70 -10.17 -0.88
C ILE A 226 6.90 -10.69 -1.65
N ASN A 227 6.75 -10.78 -2.97
CA ASN A 227 7.88 -10.88 -3.90
C ASN A 227 7.92 -9.62 -4.76
N ILE A 228 8.99 -8.84 -4.65
CA ILE A 228 9.13 -7.58 -5.38
C ILE A 228 10.45 -7.52 -6.15
N ASN A 229 10.37 -7.13 -7.41
CA ASN A 229 11.52 -7.06 -8.29
C ASN A 229 11.56 -5.76 -9.10
N ASN A 230 12.76 -5.24 -9.33
CA ASN A 230 13.04 -4.08 -10.18
C ASN A 230 12.11 -2.89 -9.87
N SER A 231 11.96 -2.55 -8.59
CA SER A 231 10.96 -1.58 -8.15
C SER A 231 11.58 -0.50 -7.25
N ILE A 232 10.90 0.63 -7.20
CA ILE A 232 11.43 1.88 -6.63
C ILE A 232 10.52 2.32 -5.48
N SER A 233 11.10 2.64 -4.32
CA SER A 233 10.39 3.31 -3.23
C SER A 233 11.17 4.54 -2.77
N ARG A 234 10.68 5.74 -3.12
CA ARG A 234 11.46 6.96 -2.96
C ARG A 234 10.68 8.18 -2.49
N LYS A 235 11.36 9.06 -1.76
CA LYS A 235 10.85 10.35 -1.29
C LYS A 235 9.56 10.24 -0.48
N ASN A 236 9.28 9.09 0.10
CA ASN A 236 8.14 8.95 1.00
C ASN A 236 8.51 9.65 2.33
N ILE A 237 7.53 10.29 2.96
CA ILE A 237 7.75 11.09 4.18
C ILE A 237 8.05 10.20 5.40
N ARG A 238 7.77 8.89 5.31
CA ARG A 238 8.18 7.90 6.32
C ARG A 238 9.17 6.90 5.72
N MET A 239 8.86 5.61 5.78
CA MET A 239 9.76 4.57 5.28
C MET A 239 9.64 4.38 3.77
N GLY A 240 10.70 3.89 3.15
CA GLY A 240 10.59 3.29 1.83
C GLY A 240 9.70 2.04 1.89
N ILE A 241 10.05 1.10 2.77
CA ILE A 241 9.34 -0.17 2.98
C ILE A 241 9.23 -0.44 4.49
N CYS A 242 8.04 -0.76 4.98
CA CYS A 242 7.79 -1.11 6.38
C CYS A 242 7.16 -2.51 6.46
N LEU A 243 7.87 -3.45 7.07
CA LEU A 243 7.45 -4.84 7.22
C LEU A 243 7.01 -5.13 8.65
N ASN A 244 5.81 -5.66 8.83
CA ASN A 244 5.30 -6.08 10.14
C ASN A 244 4.78 -7.51 10.05
N ASN A 245 5.41 -8.44 10.79
CA ASN A 245 5.14 -9.88 10.72
C ASN A 245 4.97 -10.41 9.29
N SER A 246 5.83 -9.97 8.37
CA SER A 246 5.68 -10.22 6.94
C SER A 246 6.88 -10.96 6.35
N SER A 247 6.65 -11.75 5.31
CA SER A 247 7.70 -12.42 4.52
C SER A 247 7.96 -11.62 3.25
N PHE A 248 9.20 -11.19 3.04
CA PHE A 248 9.56 -10.30 1.95
C PHE A 248 10.80 -10.82 1.21
N THR A 249 10.65 -11.02 -0.11
CA THR A 249 11.77 -11.23 -1.02
C THR A 249 11.85 -10.05 -1.98
N GLY A 250 12.99 -9.35 -1.98
CA GLY A 250 13.25 -8.18 -2.81
C GLY A 250 14.48 -8.36 -3.68
N ASN A 251 14.38 -8.03 -4.97
CA ASN A 251 15.51 -8.06 -5.88
C ASN A 251 15.56 -6.79 -6.75
N TYR A 252 16.74 -6.24 -6.99
CA TYR A 252 16.92 -5.01 -7.79
C TYR A 252 16.03 -3.85 -7.32
N LEU A 253 15.91 -3.65 -6.00
CA LEU A 253 15.14 -2.55 -5.44
C LEU A 253 15.98 -1.28 -5.37
N ASP A 254 15.33 -0.15 -5.55
CA ASP A 254 15.93 1.16 -5.30
C ASP A 254 15.09 1.92 -4.27
N ILE A 255 15.64 2.01 -3.06
CA ILE A 255 14.97 2.57 -1.89
C ILE A 255 15.74 3.80 -1.45
N ASP A 256 15.21 4.98 -1.81
CA ASP A 256 16.02 6.18 -1.81
C ASP A 256 15.31 7.45 -1.32
N SER A 257 16.04 8.26 -0.55
CA SER A 257 15.60 9.60 -0.14
C SER A 257 14.28 9.62 0.63
N ASN A 258 13.97 8.56 1.38
CA ASN A 258 12.82 8.55 2.29
C ASN A 258 13.17 9.29 3.58
N SER A 259 12.17 9.94 4.21
CA SER A 259 12.41 10.89 5.31
C SER A 259 12.47 10.22 6.71
N VAL A 260 12.37 8.90 6.77
CA VAL A 260 12.74 8.08 7.92
C VAL A 260 13.66 6.98 7.41
N ASP A 261 13.29 5.71 7.51
CA ASP A 261 14.18 4.61 7.11
C ASP A 261 14.00 4.21 5.65
N GLY A 262 15.03 3.60 5.07
CA GLY A 262 14.88 2.87 3.84
C GLY A 262 13.93 1.68 4.05
N VAL A 263 14.31 0.77 4.94
CA VAL A 263 13.54 -0.44 5.26
C VAL A 263 13.41 -0.61 6.77
N PHE A 264 12.18 -0.62 7.28
CA PHE A 264 11.87 -1.05 8.65
C PHE A 264 11.37 -2.49 8.65
N ILE A 265 11.82 -3.28 9.62
CA ILE A 265 11.54 -4.71 9.72
C ILE A 265 11.15 -5.04 11.17
N GLY A 266 9.85 -5.22 11.41
CA GLY A 266 9.27 -5.41 12.74
C GLY A 266 8.73 -6.82 12.99
N GLY A 267 8.83 -7.25 14.26
CA GLY A 267 8.32 -8.52 14.77
C GLY A 267 8.91 -9.73 14.08
N SER A 268 8.09 -10.76 13.80
CA SER A 268 8.54 -12.01 13.16
C SER A 268 8.77 -11.87 11.63
N SER A 269 9.07 -10.68 11.13
CA SER A 269 9.25 -10.47 9.69
C SER A 269 10.50 -11.18 9.17
N THR A 270 10.41 -11.71 7.95
CA THR A 270 11.56 -12.26 7.22
C THR A 270 11.85 -11.40 5.99
N LEU A 271 13.13 -11.05 5.81
CA LEU A 271 13.61 -10.27 4.67
C LEU A 271 14.72 -11.04 3.94
N ASN A 272 14.55 -11.25 2.64
CA ASN A 272 15.61 -11.66 1.73
C ASN A 272 15.77 -10.57 0.65
N LEU A 273 16.83 -9.77 0.76
CA LEU A 273 17.11 -8.65 -0.13
C LEU A 273 18.32 -8.94 -1.01
N GLN A 274 18.17 -8.75 -2.32
CA GLN A 274 19.20 -9.07 -3.31
C GLN A 274 19.41 -7.90 -4.27
N ASN A 275 20.66 -7.67 -4.66
CA ASN A 275 21.05 -6.73 -5.74
C ASN A 275 20.40 -5.34 -5.65
N SER A 276 20.14 -4.86 -4.44
CA SER A 276 19.33 -3.66 -4.20
C SER A 276 20.17 -2.49 -3.72
N SER A 277 19.66 -1.28 -3.89
CA SER A 277 20.26 -0.05 -3.41
C SER A 277 19.37 0.63 -2.38
N ILE A 278 19.94 0.92 -1.21
CA ILE A 278 19.28 1.67 -0.14
C ILE A 278 20.12 2.90 0.14
N SER A 279 19.64 4.08 -0.23
CA SER A 279 20.48 5.28 -0.17
C SER A 279 19.77 6.57 0.21
N ARG A 280 20.53 7.53 0.77
CA ARG A 280 20.07 8.90 1.08
C ARG A 280 18.80 8.97 1.94
N ASN A 281 18.45 7.92 2.67
CA ASN A 281 17.35 7.98 3.63
C ASN A 281 17.83 8.76 4.86
N THR A 282 16.98 9.63 5.40
CA THR A 282 17.37 10.53 6.50
C THR A 282 17.44 9.81 7.85
N GLY A 283 16.87 8.61 7.96
CA GLY A 283 17.03 7.68 9.07
C GLY A 283 18.01 6.55 8.72
N PHE A 284 17.69 5.33 9.16
CA PHE A 284 18.49 4.15 8.88
C PHE A 284 18.29 3.70 7.43
N GLY A 285 19.34 3.13 6.82
CA GLY A 285 19.15 2.32 5.62
C GLY A 285 18.21 1.15 5.92
N MET A 286 18.48 0.44 7.01
CA MET A 286 17.67 -0.67 7.49
C MET A 286 17.55 -0.69 9.03
N GLU A 287 16.34 -0.85 9.55
CA GLU A 287 16.09 -1.00 10.99
C GLU A 287 15.35 -2.32 11.25
N THR A 288 15.80 -3.08 12.26
CA THR A 288 15.09 -4.27 12.76
C THR A 288 14.60 -4.04 14.19
N SER A 289 13.39 -4.51 14.49
CA SER A 289 12.82 -4.40 15.83
C SER A 289 11.90 -5.57 16.19
N GLU A 290 11.77 -5.86 17.49
CA GLU A 290 10.80 -6.82 18.03
C GLU A 290 9.36 -6.30 18.04
N TYR A 291 9.16 -5.00 17.80
CA TYR A 291 7.85 -4.39 17.73
C TYR A 291 7.34 -4.28 16.30
N ILE A 292 6.03 -4.14 16.19
CA ILE A 292 5.34 -3.83 14.94
C ILE A 292 4.55 -2.54 15.08
N PHE A 293 4.27 -1.89 13.96
CA PHE A 293 3.23 -0.87 13.85
C PHE A 293 1.91 -1.54 13.44
N ASN A 294 0.82 -1.31 14.18
CA ASN A 294 -0.51 -1.87 13.84
C ASN A 294 -1.20 -1.17 12.66
N SER A 295 -0.69 -0.01 12.27
CA SER A 295 -0.99 0.73 11.04
C SER A 295 0.21 1.61 10.71
N ASP A 296 0.33 2.15 9.49
CA ASP A 296 1.52 2.94 9.11
C ASP A 296 1.72 4.14 10.05
N PHE A 297 2.75 4.05 10.89
CA PHE A 297 3.04 4.95 12.02
C PHE A 297 1.92 5.07 13.07
N GLY A 298 1.15 4.00 13.28
CA GLY A 298 0.15 3.89 14.34
C GLY A 298 0.71 3.34 15.65
N ASN A 299 -0.18 2.78 16.47
CA ASN A 299 0.17 2.15 17.74
C ASN A 299 1.20 1.04 17.55
N ILE A 300 2.13 0.94 18.50
CA ILE A 300 3.19 -0.06 18.52
C ILE A 300 2.75 -1.25 19.38
N SER A 301 3.02 -2.46 18.91
CA SER A 301 2.88 -3.71 19.69
C SER A 301 4.23 -4.40 19.79
N ILE A 302 4.66 -4.74 21.00
CA ILE A 302 5.85 -5.57 21.22
C ILE A 302 5.46 -7.04 21.00
N THR A 303 6.14 -7.72 20.09
CA THR A 303 5.86 -9.13 19.79
C THR A 303 6.76 -10.10 20.53
N GLY A 304 7.93 -9.63 21.00
CA GLY A 304 8.99 -10.47 21.57
C GLY A 304 9.65 -11.40 20.56
N ASN A 305 9.41 -11.21 19.26
CA ASN A 305 10.00 -12.00 18.18
C ASN A 305 10.98 -11.15 17.37
N ASN A 306 12.10 -11.76 16.99
CA ASN A 306 13.10 -11.09 16.16
C ASN A 306 12.83 -11.28 14.65
N PRO A 307 13.10 -10.24 13.86
CA PRO A 307 13.17 -10.39 12.42
C PRO A 307 14.32 -11.29 11.98
N VAL A 308 14.15 -11.95 10.82
CA VAL A 308 15.22 -12.67 10.12
C VAL A 308 15.58 -11.91 8.86
N VAL A 309 16.86 -11.58 8.69
CA VAL A 309 17.33 -10.74 7.58
C VAL A 309 18.48 -11.40 6.83
N ILE A 310 18.33 -11.51 5.52
CA ILE A 310 19.34 -11.96 4.57
C ILE A 310 19.52 -10.87 3.52
N VAL A 311 20.76 -10.42 3.31
CA VAL A 311 21.08 -9.37 2.33
C VAL A 311 22.27 -9.81 1.49
N ASN A 312 22.11 -9.84 0.17
CA ASN A 312 23.16 -10.25 -0.78
C ASN A 312 23.28 -9.23 -1.92
N GLY A 313 24.49 -8.94 -2.39
CA GLY A 313 24.71 -8.07 -3.56
C GLY A 313 24.13 -6.65 -3.45
N SER A 314 23.78 -6.20 -2.25
CA SER A 314 23.05 -4.94 -2.03
C SER A 314 23.97 -3.88 -1.42
N ASN A 315 23.65 -2.62 -1.71
CA ASN A 315 24.44 -1.49 -1.26
C ASN A 315 23.64 -0.55 -0.35
N PHE A 316 24.32 0.02 0.64
CA PHE A 316 23.78 0.96 1.62
C PHE A 316 24.67 2.19 1.61
N LYS A 317 24.17 3.32 1.12
CA LYS A 317 25.01 4.50 0.83
C LYS A 317 24.35 5.80 1.28
N ASN A 318 25.10 6.65 1.96
CA ASN A 318 24.67 8.01 2.31
C ASN A 318 23.35 8.07 3.09
N ASN A 319 22.99 7.01 3.82
CA ASN A 319 21.90 7.08 4.80
C ASN A 319 22.44 7.76 6.07
N HIS A 320 21.58 8.32 6.93
CA HIS A 320 22.05 8.89 8.20
C HIS A 320 22.80 7.86 9.03
N ASN A 321 22.26 6.63 9.08
CA ASN A 321 22.93 5.44 9.60
C ASN A 321 22.66 4.25 8.66
N THR A 322 23.53 3.25 8.64
CA THR A 322 23.39 2.12 7.69
C THR A 322 22.40 1.08 8.20
N SER A 323 22.61 0.57 9.43
CA SER A 323 21.70 -0.38 10.07
C SER A 323 21.69 -0.28 11.60
N VAL A 324 20.55 -0.54 12.23
CA VAL A 324 20.45 -0.81 13.68
C VAL A 324 19.80 -2.16 13.93
N ILE A 325 20.49 -2.96 14.75
CA ILE A 325 20.02 -4.27 15.24
C ILE A 325 19.80 -4.11 16.74
N ILE A 326 18.54 -4.09 17.18
CA ILE A 326 18.21 -4.20 18.60
C ILE A 326 18.28 -5.69 18.95
N PRO A 327 19.22 -6.14 19.81
CA PRO A 327 19.42 -7.57 20.03
C PRO A 327 18.34 -8.14 20.95
N SER A 328 17.72 -9.23 20.54
CA SER A 328 17.59 -10.39 21.43
C SER A 328 18.18 -11.63 20.75
N THR A 329 18.41 -12.67 21.53
CA THR A 329 19.61 -13.52 21.57
C THR A 329 19.88 -14.48 20.39
N ASP A 330 19.30 -14.32 19.20
CA ASP A 330 19.39 -15.33 18.13
C ASP A 330 19.93 -14.84 16.76
N ILE A 331 21.13 -15.37 16.44
CA ILE A 331 21.78 -15.70 15.15
C ILE A 331 21.44 -14.84 13.90
N LEU A 332 22.36 -13.94 13.53
CA LEU A 332 22.47 -13.34 12.20
C LEU A 332 23.52 -14.08 11.33
N ASN A 333 23.15 -14.43 10.10
CA ASN A 333 24.07 -14.90 9.06
C ASN A 333 24.15 -13.86 7.93
N MET A 334 25.02 -12.85 8.09
CA MET A 334 25.40 -11.95 6.99
C MET A 334 26.59 -12.59 6.26
N GLN A 335 26.39 -13.00 5.00
CA GLN A 335 27.47 -13.53 4.17
C GLN A 335 28.18 -12.38 3.44
N PRO A 336 29.49 -12.17 3.63
CA PRO A 336 30.20 -10.96 3.20
C PRO A 336 30.56 -10.90 1.70
N SER A 337 29.96 -11.70 0.83
CA SER A 337 30.51 -11.90 -0.53
C SER A 337 30.36 -10.72 -1.52
N SER A 338 29.76 -9.58 -1.14
CA SER A 338 29.68 -8.39 -2.04
C SER A 338 29.16 -7.06 -1.43
N ALA A 339 28.94 -6.94 -0.12
CA ALA A 339 28.46 -5.68 0.46
C ALA A 339 29.58 -4.62 0.51
N TYR A 340 29.55 -3.66 -0.42
CA TYR A 340 30.49 -2.54 -0.47
C TYR A 340 29.97 -1.38 0.40
N MET A 341 30.60 -1.16 1.57
CA MET A 341 30.30 -0.02 2.44
C MET A 341 31.27 1.14 2.15
N ILE A 342 30.74 2.35 1.98
CA ILE A 342 31.53 3.60 1.99
C ILE A 342 30.79 4.55 2.94
N GLY A 343 31.35 4.79 4.13
CA GLY A 343 30.85 5.76 5.12
C GLY A 343 30.10 5.18 6.34
N ASN A 344 30.57 5.62 7.52
CA ASN A 344 30.07 5.53 8.91
C ASN A 344 29.63 4.17 9.52
N SER A 345 30.41 3.80 10.53
CA SER A 345 30.24 2.83 11.64
C SER A 345 29.00 1.94 11.65
N TRP A 346 29.25 0.64 11.59
CA TRP A 346 28.34 -0.41 12.05
C TRP A 346 28.26 -0.36 13.59
N SER A 347 27.06 -0.24 14.16
CA SER A 347 26.80 -0.49 15.59
C SER A 347 25.90 -1.71 15.75
N GLY A 348 26.51 -2.87 15.99
CA GLY A 348 25.86 -4.17 16.15
C GLY A 348 26.89 -5.17 16.67
N PRO A 349 26.47 -6.31 17.27
CA PRO A 349 27.37 -7.21 17.95
C PRO A 349 28.43 -7.76 17.00
N THR A 350 29.66 -7.87 17.48
CA THR A 350 30.77 -8.54 16.81
C THR A 350 30.33 -9.89 16.24
N CYS A 351 30.64 -10.13 14.96
CA CYS A 351 30.44 -11.44 14.33
C CYS A 351 30.99 -12.56 15.22
N GLY A 352 30.13 -13.51 15.58
CA GLY A 352 30.57 -14.82 16.05
C GLY A 352 31.25 -15.52 14.88
N VAL A 353 32.59 -15.47 14.87
CA VAL A 353 33.41 -16.32 14.00
C VAL A 353 33.15 -17.75 14.43
N ASN A 354 32.31 -18.47 13.68
CA ASN A 354 32.28 -19.92 13.81
C ASN A 354 33.60 -20.42 13.23
N SER A 355 34.51 -20.80 14.11
CA SER A 355 35.78 -21.43 13.77
C SER A 355 35.50 -22.75 13.07
N ASN A 356 35.45 -22.73 11.74
CA ASN A 356 35.82 -23.84 10.85
C ASN A 356 35.84 -23.33 9.40
N GLY A 357 36.97 -22.72 9.03
CA GLY A 357 37.47 -22.64 7.65
C GLY A 357 36.73 -21.72 6.66
N CYS A 358 37.18 -20.47 6.53
CA CYS A 358 37.28 -19.83 5.21
C CYS A 358 38.26 -18.65 5.22
N ASN A 359 39.10 -18.60 4.19
CA ASN A 359 40.23 -17.68 4.00
C ASN A 359 39.79 -16.23 3.80
N VAL A 360 40.44 -15.32 4.53
CA VAL A 360 40.39 -13.87 4.31
C VAL A 360 41.40 -13.49 3.23
N ALA A 361 40.93 -12.94 2.12
CA ALA A 361 41.77 -12.19 1.18
C ALA A 361 40.94 -11.04 0.59
N GLY A 362 41.26 -9.79 0.96
CA GLY A 362 40.62 -8.62 0.35
C GLY A 362 40.66 -7.33 1.16
N LEU A 363 41.88 -6.83 1.43
CA LEU A 363 42.29 -5.43 1.57
C LEU A 363 41.26 -4.40 2.12
N LEU A 364 41.40 -4.09 3.41
CA LEU A 364 40.84 -2.89 4.06
C LEU A 364 41.67 -1.66 3.65
N ALA A 365 41.04 -0.64 3.06
CA ALA A 365 41.60 0.70 2.97
C ALA A 365 40.74 1.63 3.85
N PHE A 366 41.32 2.05 4.98
CA PHE A 366 40.83 3.19 5.74
C PHE A 366 41.35 4.44 5.04
N ASP A 367 40.46 5.38 4.72
CA ASP A 367 40.89 6.76 4.51
C ASP A 367 40.02 7.68 5.36
N ASP A 368 40.73 8.48 6.14
CA ASP A 368 40.25 9.35 7.19
C ASP A 368 40.34 10.77 6.64
N ALA A 369 39.20 11.46 6.55
CA ALA A 369 39.20 12.88 6.23
C ALA A 369 38.09 13.59 7.00
N CYS A 370 38.49 14.08 8.17
CA CYS A 370 37.86 15.19 8.87
C CYS A 370 37.51 16.35 7.93
N ASN A 371 36.28 16.87 8.02
CA ASN A 371 36.08 18.29 8.35
C ASN A 371 34.60 18.64 8.59
N ASN A 372 34.35 19.15 9.80
CA ASN A 372 33.40 20.20 10.19
C ASN A 372 32.10 20.36 9.38
N GLN A 373 30.95 20.15 10.03
CA GLN A 373 30.09 21.25 10.47
C GLN A 373 29.16 20.82 11.62
N SER A 374 29.08 21.69 12.63
CA SER A 374 28.19 21.64 13.79
C SER A 374 26.72 21.81 13.39
N LEU A 375 25.81 20.97 13.89
CA LEU A 375 24.43 21.35 14.13
C LEU A 375 23.90 20.72 15.44
N SER A 376 23.12 21.54 16.16
CA SER A 376 22.64 21.45 17.54
C SER A 376 21.79 20.21 17.88
N PRO A 377 21.68 19.84 19.17
CA PRO A 377 20.80 18.78 19.62
C PRO A 377 19.36 19.30 19.69
N ASN A 378 18.39 18.52 19.22
CA ASN A 378 17.03 18.64 19.73
C ASN A 378 16.45 17.23 19.98
N PRO A 379 15.71 17.04 21.09
CA PRO A 379 15.59 15.77 21.77
C PRO A 379 14.40 14.97 21.26
N ILE A 380 14.58 13.66 21.12
CA ILE A 380 13.47 12.71 21.28
C ILE A 380 13.91 11.76 22.39
N GLY A 381 13.34 11.99 23.57
CA GLY A 381 13.53 11.16 24.74
C GLY A 381 12.65 9.91 24.67
N ALA A 382 13.25 8.78 25.02
CA ALA A 382 12.69 7.75 25.88
C ALA A 382 13.77 6.66 26.06
N TRP A 383 14.73 6.89 26.96
CA TRP A 383 15.60 5.81 27.44
C TRP A 383 14.83 5.05 28.52
N HIS A 384 14.41 3.83 28.23
CA HIS A 384 13.99 2.89 29.27
C HIS A 384 15.22 2.13 29.77
N THR A 385 15.50 2.29 31.05
CA THR A 385 16.45 1.53 31.85
C THR A 385 15.88 0.15 32.20
N TYR A 386 16.66 -0.92 31.96
CA TYR A 386 16.56 -2.17 32.73
C TYR A 386 17.96 -2.77 32.97
N THR A 387 18.42 -2.65 34.23
CA THR A 387 19.33 -3.57 34.94
C THR A 387 18.61 -4.92 35.15
N THR A 388 19.21 -6.12 35.20
CA THR A 388 20.44 -6.59 35.87
C THR A 388 20.72 -8.03 35.37
N LEU A 389 21.97 -8.47 35.21
CA LEU A 389 22.30 -9.91 35.11
C LEU A 389 23.48 -10.27 36.02
N HIS A 390 23.24 -11.28 36.85
CA HIS A 390 24.17 -11.89 37.82
C HIS A 390 25.28 -12.68 37.12
N ILE A 391 26.53 -12.58 37.60
CA ILE A 391 27.64 -13.46 37.22
C ILE A 391 28.11 -14.20 38.48
N PRO A 392 28.02 -15.54 38.56
CA PRO A 392 28.84 -16.30 39.49
C PRO A 392 30.19 -16.64 38.82
N PHE A 393 31.27 -16.19 39.45
CA PHE A 393 32.63 -16.66 39.13
C PHE A 393 32.80 -18.11 39.59
N GLY A 394 33.40 -18.94 38.73
CA GLY A 394 33.92 -20.26 39.07
C GLY A 394 35.30 -20.44 38.43
N PHE A 395 36.34 -20.42 39.26
CA PHE A 395 37.73 -20.71 38.91
C PHE A 395 37.93 -22.16 38.46
N PHE A 396 38.86 -22.40 37.54
CA PHE A 396 39.72 -23.59 37.57
C PHE A 396 41.16 -23.22 37.19
N VAL A 397 42.09 -23.79 37.96
CA VAL A 397 43.53 -23.89 37.72
C VAL A 397 43.79 -24.86 36.57
#